data_AF-A0A967WUN9-F1
#
_entry.id   AF-A0A967WUN9-F1
#
_cell.length_a   1.000
_cell.length_b   1.000
_cell.length_c   1.000
_cell.angle_alpha   90.00
_cell.angle_beta   90.00
_cell.angle_gamma   90.00
#
_symmetry.space_group_name_H-M   'P 1'
#
loop_
_entity.id
_entity.type
_entity.pdbx_description
1 polymer ?
#
loop_
_entity_poly.entity_id
_entity_poly.type
_entity_poly.pdbx_seq_one_letter_code
_entity_poly.pdbx_strand_id
1 'polypeptide(L)'
;PEMYRATVSAGEQSGHLEQVLEQLADYLETRHDTGRSVAQAMIYPAFIMVFASVVIMLMMTFVVPKLVAVFEGTDQTLPMLTRIVMALSDFTRDWGWLVV
;
A
#
# COMPACT_ATOMS: atom_id res chain seq x y z
N PRO A 1 2.05 4.08 -28.72
CA PRO A 1 3.49 3.75 -28.58
C PRO A 1 4.08 3.46 -29.96
N GLU A 2 5.21 4.09 -30.31
CA GLU A 2 5.80 3.97 -31.65
C GLU A 2 6.19 2.53 -31.99
N MET A 3 6.61 1.75 -31.00
CA MET A 3 6.95 0.33 -31.15
C MET A 3 5.79 -0.49 -31.74
N TYR A 4 4.54 -0.33 -31.27
CA TYR A 4 3.40 -1.08 -31.80
C TYR A 4 3.10 -0.75 -33.27
N ARG A 5 3.23 0.52 -33.66
CA ARG A 5 3.04 0.95 -35.05
C ARG A 5 4.15 0.45 -35.96
N ALA A 6 5.39 0.42 -35.47
CA ALA A 6 6.52 -0.11 -36.21
C ALA A 6 6.37 -1.62 -36.47
N THR A 7 5.99 -2.41 -35.46
CA THR A 7 5.77 -3.86 -35.62
C THR A 7 4.63 -4.16 -36.60
N VAL A 8 3.52 -3.43 -36.51
CA VAL A 8 2.38 -3.56 -37.46
C VAL A 8 2.79 -3.19 -38.88
N SER A 9 3.55 -2.10 -39.08
CA SER A 9 4.03 -1.71 -40.41
C SER A 9 4.98 -2.74 -41.02
N ALA A 10 5.84 -3.36 -40.21
CA ALA A 10 6.73 -4.43 -40.65
C ALA A 10 5.95 -5.72 -40.99
N GLY A 11 4.87 -6.00 -40.26
CA GLY A 11 3.93 -7.10 -40.55
C GLY A 11 3.18 -6.91 -41.87
N GLU A 12 2.69 -5.70 -42.14
CA GLU A 12 2.08 -5.35 -43.44
C GLU A 12 3.08 -5.49 -44.59
N GLN A 13 4.29 -4.95 -44.42
CA GLN A 13 5.30 -4.90 -45.49
C GLN A 13 5.88 -6.29 -45.82
N SER A 14 5.81 -7.23 -44.87
CA SER A 14 6.20 -8.63 -45.04
C SER A 14 5.05 -9.57 -45.38
N GLY A 15 3.80 -9.10 -45.39
CA GLY A 15 2.60 -9.92 -45.60
C GLY A 15 2.20 -10.83 -44.42
N HIS A 16 2.83 -10.67 -43.25
CA HIS A 16 2.60 -11.47 -42.04
C HIS A 16 1.79 -10.70 -40.98
N LEU A 17 0.94 -9.77 -41.41
CA LEU A 17 0.18 -8.89 -40.52
C LEU A 17 -0.68 -9.66 -39.52
N GLU A 18 -1.35 -10.72 -39.96
CA GLU A 18 -2.18 -11.58 -39.11
C GLU A 18 -1.38 -12.13 -37.93
N GLN A 19 -0.22 -12.72 -38.21
CA GLN A 19 0.66 -13.31 -37.20
C GLN A 19 1.26 -12.27 -36.24
N VAL A 20 1.50 -11.05 -36.72
CA VAL A 20 1.98 -9.93 -35.89
C VAL A 20 0.88 -9.43 -34.97
N LEU A 21 -0.35 -9.29 -35.48
CA LEU A 21 -1.51 -8.86 -34.68
C LEU A 21 -1.87 -9.89 -33.60
N GLU A 22 -1.80 -11.18 -33.93
CA GLU A 22 -2.00 -12.29 -32.97
C GLU A 22 -1.00 -12.19 -31.80
N GLN A 23 0.29 -12.06 -32.09
CA GLN A 23 1.33 -11.90 -31.06
C GLN A 23 1.15 -10.64 -30.21
N LEU A 24 0.69 -9.56 -30.82
CA LEU A 24 0.39 -8.30 -30.13
C LEU A 24 -0.80 -8.46 -29.18
N ALA A 25 -1.84 -9.18 -29.61
CA ALA A 25 -3.00 -9.50 -28.79
C ALA A 25 -2.59 -10.36 -27.59
N ASP A 26 -1.87 -11.46 -27.81
CA ASP A 26 -1.37 -12.34 -26.75
C ASP A 26 -0.49 -11.60 -25.73
N TYR A 27 0.38 -10.71 -26.22
CA TYR A 27 1.24 -9.88 -25.38
C TYR A 27 0.42 -8.93 -24.50
N LEU A 28 -0.58 -8.26 -25.07
CA LEU A 28 -1.44 -7.33 -24.33
C LEU A 28 -2.32 -8.05 -23.31
N GLU A 29 -2.86 -9.21 -23.67
CA GLU A 29 -3.66 -10.05 -22.78
C GLU A 29 -2.83 -10.55 -21.59
N THR A 30 -1.65 -11.13 -21.87
CA THR A 30 -0.71 -11.57 -20.82
C THR A 30 -0.32 -10.42 -19.90
N ARG A 31 -0.05 -9.23 -20.45
CA ARG A 31 0.31 -8.04 -19.67
C ARG A 31 -0.86 -7.57 -18.80
N HIS A 32 -2.06 -7.57 -19.35
CA HIS A 32 -3.27 -7.19 -18.63
C HIS A 32 -3.56 -8.16 -17.49
N ASP A 33 -3.47 -9.47 -17.74
CA ASP A 33 -3.72 -10.51 -16.75
C ASP A 33 -2.65 -10.52 -15.65
N THR A 34 -1.39 -10.32 -16.02
CA THR A 34 -0.30 -10.19 -15.04
C THR A 34 -0.52 -8.96 -14.15
N GLY A 35 -0.85 -7.81 -14.74
CA GLY A 35 -1.13 -6.60 -13.96
C GLY A 35 -2.36 -6.76 -13.06
N ARG A 36 -3.40 -7.40 -13.57
CA ARG A 36 -4.64 -7.66 -12.84
C ARG A 36 -4.43 -8.63 -11.69
N SER A 37 -3.65 -9.69 -11.87
CA SER A 37 -3.37 -10.66 -10.79
C SER A 37 -2.58 -10.01 -9.65
N VAL A 38 -1.58 -9.17 -9.98
CA VAL A 38 -0.83 -8.40 -8.99
C VAL A 38 -1.76 -7.43 -8.25
N ALA A 39 -2.58 -6.67 -8.98
CA ALA A 39 -3.53 -5.75 -8.36
C ALA A 39 -4.52 -6.47 -7.41
N GLN A 40 -5.01 -7.64 -7.81
CA GLN A 40 -5.89 -8.47 -6.97
C GLN A 40 -5.16 -9.02 -5.74
N ALA A 41 -3.91 -9.46 -5.88
CA ALA A 41 -3.10 -9.94 -4.76
C ALA A 41 -2.83 -8.85 -3.70
N MET A 42 -2.77 -7.58 -4.12
CA MET A 42 -2.53 -6.43 -3.23
C MET A 42 -3.75 -6.01 -2.40
N ILE A 43 -4.96 -6.46 -2.74
CA ILE A 43 -6.19 -6.07 -2.02
C ILE A 43 -6.12 -6.53 -0.56
N TYR A 44 -5.72 -7.77 -0.31
CA TYR A 44 -5.66 -8.32 1.04
C TYR A 44 -4.59 -7.63 1.92
N PRO A 45 -3.33 -7.46 1.45
CA PRO A 45 -2.33 -6.64 2.14
C PRO A 45 -2.78 -5.20 2.42
N ALA A 46 -3.40 -4.53 1.44
CA ALA A 46 -3.88 -3.16 1.63
C ALA A 46 -4.97 -3.08 2.72
N PHE A 47 -5.91 -4.02 2.71
CA PHE A 47 -6.99 -4.07 3.70
C PHE A 47 -6.45 -4.24 5.12
N ILE A 48 -5.54 -5.19 5.35
CA ILE A 48 -4.99 -5.42 6.69
C ILE A 48 -4.15 -4.23 7.17
N MET A 49 -3.41 -3.58 6.26
CA MET A 49 -2.61 -2.40 6.58
C MET A 49 -3.50 -1.22 7.02
N VAL A 50 -4.58 -0.95 6.29
CA VAL A 50 -5.56 0.08 6.66
C VAL A 50 -6.24 -0.27 7.98
N PHE A 51 -6.69 -1.51 8.15
CA PHE A 51 -7.34 -1.95 9.38
C PHE A 51 -6.42 -1.83 10.60
N ALA A 52 -5.17 -2.29 10.48
CA ALA A 52 -4.17 -2.16 11.54
C ALA A 52 -3.90 -0.70 11.89
N SER A 53 -3.73 0.18 10.89
CA SER A 53 -3.55 1.62 11.12
C SER A 53 -4.73 2.25 11.87
N VAL A 54 -5.97 1.88 11.52
CA VAL A 54 -7.17 2.35 12.24
C VAL A 54 -7.16 1.90 13.70
N VAL A 55 -6.88 0.62 13.96
CA VAL A 55 -6.83 0.08 15.34
C VAL A 55 -5.75 0.76 16.16
N ILE A 56 -4.54 0.94 15.60
CA ILE A 56 -3.43 1.64 16.27
C ILE A 56 -3.84 3.09 16.58
N MET A 57 -4.42 3.80 15.62
CA MET A 57 -4.84 5.19 15.82
C MET A 57 -5.91 5.32 16.91
N LEU A 58 -6.88 4.39 16.95
CA LEU A 58 -7.90 4.34 18.00
C LEU A 58 -7.25 4.07 19.36
N MET A 59 -6.34 3.10 19.44
CA MET A 59 -5.62 2.78 20.66
C MET A 59 -4.85 3.99 21.19
N MET A 60 -4.11 4.68 20.33
CA MET A 60 -3.33 5.85 20.71
C MET A 60 -4.20 7.04 21.11
N THR A 61 -5.37 7.22 20.49
CA THR A 61 -6.24 8.38 20.76
C THR A 61 -7.13 8.19 21.97
N PHE A 62 -7.55 6.96 22.28
CA PHE A 62 -8.54 6.72 23.34
C PHE A 62 -8.04 5.83 24.47
N VAL A 63 -7.21 4.83 24.20
CA VAL A 63 -6.82 3.82 25.19
C VAL A 63 -5.61 4.28 26.00
N VAL A 64 -4.56 4.73 25.31
CA VAL A 64 -3.33 5.23 25.93
C VAL A 64 -3.59 6.40 26.91
N PRO A 65 -4.34 7.46 26.57
CA PRO A 65 -4.57 8.56 27.52
C PRO A 65 -5.37 8.12 28.75
N LYS A 66 -6.28 7.16 28.61
CA LYS A 66 -7.01 6.60 29.77
C LYS A 66 -6.07 5.88 30.72
N LEU A 67 -5.11 5.11 30.18
CA LEU A 67 -4.10 4.45 31.01
C LEU A 67 -3.24 5.49 31.75
N VAL A 68 -2.79 6.54 31.05
CA VAL A 68 -2.01 7.63 31.66
C VAL A 68 -2.77 8.32 32.78
N ALA A 69 -4.05 8.64 32.58
CA ALA A 69 -4.89 9.29 33.59
C ALA A 69 -5.06 8.46 34.88
N VAL A 70 -5.01 7.13 34.79
CA VAL A 70 -5.04 6.24 35.97
C VAL A 70 -3.73 6.37 36.78
N PHE A 71 -2.60 6.54 36.11
CA PHE A 71 -1.31 6.72 36.78
C PHE A 71 -1.14 8.12 37.37
N GLU A 72 -1.68 9.17 36.75
CA GLU A 72 -1.66 10.54 37.30
C GLU A 72 -2.45 10.70 38.61
N GLY A 73 -3.49 9.88 38.83
CA GLY A 73 -4.25 9.85 40.08
C GLY A 73 -3.55 9.12 41.23
N THR A 74 -2.42 8.46 40.96
CA THR A 74 -1.52 7.88 41.95
C THR A 74 -0.30 8.80 42.01
N ASP A 75 0.26 9.15 43.18
CA ASP A 75 1.46 10.01 43.30
C ASP A 75 2.76 9.42 42.68
N GLN A 76 2.63 8.51 41.71
CA GLN A 76 3.72 7.92 40.93
C GLN A 76 3.85 8.62 39.59
N THR A 77 5.02 9.20 39.35
CA THR A 77 5.41 9.69 38.03
C THR A 77 5.42 8.54 37.01
N LEU A 78 4.90 8.79 35.82
CA LEU A 78 4.91 7.85 34.69
C LEU A 78 6.31 7.20 34.50
N PRO A 79 6.43 5.85 34.54
CA PRO A 79 7.68 5.15 34.34
C PRO A 79 8.30 5.50 32.98
N MET A 80 9.63 5.58 32.89
CA MET A 80 10.34 6.03 31.69
C MET A 80 9.93 5.28 30.40
N LEU A 81 9.57 4.00 30.53
CA LEU A 81 9.08 3.15 29.44
C LEU A 81 7.78 3.72 28.81
N THR A 82 6.83 4.21 29.61
CA THR A 82 5.58 4.81 29.10
C THR A 82 5.82 6.13 28.38
N ARG A 83 6.81 6.92 28.81
CA ARG A 83 7.19 8.17 28.15
C ARG A 83 7.81 7.95 26.76
N ILE A 84 8.60 6.88 26.61
CA ILE A 84 9.15 6.46 25.31
C ILE A 84 8.03 6.00 24.38
N VAL A 85 7.04 5.25 24.88
CA VAL A 85 5.89 4.82 24.08
C VAL A 85 5.06 6.01 23.61
N MET A 86 4.83 7.02 24.45
CA MET A 86 4.14 8.25 24.02
C MET A 86 4.92 9.00 22.94
N ALA A 87 6.24 9.17 23.09
CA ALA A 87 7.07 9.81 22.08
C ALA A 87 7.01 9.09 20.71
N LEU A 88 7.00 7.75 20.72
CA LEU A 88 6.84 6.97 19.49
C LEU A 88 5.43 7.08 18.90
N SER A 89 4.42 7.21 19.77
CA SER A 89 3.02 7.41 19.38
C SER A 89 2.82 8.77 18.73
N ASP A 90 3.42 9.82 19.28
CA ASP A 90 3.38 11.18 18.73
C ASP A 90 4.11 11.23 17.38
N PHE A 91 5.26 10.57 17.25
CA PHE A 91 5.94 10.41 15.96
C PHE A 91 5.03 9.76 14.90
N THR A 92 4.31 8.70 15.26
CA THR A 92 3.41 8.01 14.34
C THR A 92 2.15 8.84 14.01
N ARG A 93 1.70 9.70 14.95
CA ARG A 93 0.58 10.63 14.74
C ARG A 93 0.96 11.79 13.80
N ASP A 94 2.16 12.35 13.96
CA ASP A 94 2.63 13.51 13.19
C ASP A 94 3.22 13.14 11.82
N TRP A 95 3.86 11.98 11.68
CA TRP A 95 4.47 11.51 10.42
C TRP A 95 3.68 10.39 9.73
N GLY A 96 2.52 9.98 10.26
CA GLY A 96 1.72 8.88 9.73
C GLY A 96 1.24 9.05 8.28
N TRP A 97 1.21 10.27 7.76
CA TRP A 97 0.87 10.59 6.37
C TRP A 97 2.03 10.44 5.37
N LEU A 98 3.28 10.33 5.85
CA LEU A 98 4.48 10.09 5.02
C LEU A 98 4.87 8.61 4.94
N VAL A 99 4.38 7.78 5.86
CA VAL A 99 4.69 6.34 5.95
C VAL A 99 3.61 5.47 5.30
N VAL A 100 2.39 5.99 5.15
CA VAL A 100 1.30 5.40 4.34
C VAL A 100 1.39 5.92 2.92
#